data_AF-A0A537TPE9-F1
#
_entry.id   AF-A0A537TPE9-F1
#
_cell.length_a   1.000
_cell.length_b   1.000
_cell.length_c   1.000
_cell.angle_alpha   90.00
_cell.angle_beta   90.00
_cell.angle_gamma   90.00
#
_symmetry.space_group_name_H-M   'P 1'
#
loop_
_entity.id
_entity.type
_entity.pdbx_description
1 polymer ?
#
loop_
_entity_poly.entity_id
_entity_poly.type
_entity_poly.pdbx_seq_one_letter_code
_entity_poly.pdbx_strand_id
1 'polypeptide(L)'
;MASDEPAAGRGYGRNAVRGIFTLAGIIAAGVLVWLAHYPNLQHAGGFWGAMGLLAGAGLVLGLSQLFGGWTKWGMPKISLGVLLLGWLPGAIATGWILLTVQPSGGWQHARLTSWSDSIGVLGFVRDIGLFPAAIALAFGVVTAFVFDTTGPRVPRVVDEPAVVEEDVHDYRDERVGTTTTTDEAPVDRTTTATRRVEIHDPAER
;
A
#
# COMPACT_ATOMS: atom_id res chain seq x y z
N MET A 1 7.93 -45.96 6.78
CA MET A 1 7.98 -45.28 8.09
C MET A 1 8.32 -43.82 7.80
N ALA A 2 7.29 -43.00 7.60
CA ALA A 2 7.43 -41.59 7.25
C ALA A 2 7.63 -40.80 8.54
N SER A 3 8.71 -40.06 8.64
CA SER A 3 8.92 -39.08 9.71
C SER A 3 8.18 -37.81 9.33
N ASP A 4 7.04 -37.56 9.98
CA ASP A 4 6.37 -36.26 9.99
C ASP A 4 7.27 -35.26 10.74
N GLU A 5 8.01 -34.43 10.01
CA GLU A 5 8.62 -33.24 10.59
C GLU A 5 7.52 -32.19 10.85
N PRO A 6 7.38 -31.68 12.09
CA PRO A 6 6.41 -30.63 12.38
C PRO A 6 6.83 -29.32 11.71
N ALA A 7 5.96 -28.79 10.86
CA ALA A 7 6.08 -27.52 10.16
C ALA A 7 6.03 -26.27 11.09
N ALA A 8 6.67 -26.31 12.25
CA ALA A 8 6.57 -25.29 13.30
C ALA A 8 7.48 -24.06 13.09
N GLY A 9 8.47 -24.13 12.20
CA GLY A 9 9.54 -23.11 12.12
C GLY A 9 9.29 -21.90 11.21
N ARG A 10 8.34 -21.96 10.27
CA ARG A 10 8.24 -20.93 9.20
C ARG A 10 7.42 -19.67 9.57
N GLY A 11 6.64 -19.72 10.65
CA GLY A 11 5.76 -18.61 11.06
C GLY A 11 6.44 -17.53 11.92
N TYR A 12 7.37 -17.92 12.80
CA TYR A 12 7.95 -17.01 13.81
C TYR A 12 8.83 -15.91 13.22
N GLY A 13 9.65 -16.21 12.21
CA GLY A 13 10.57 -15.23 11.60
C GLY A 13 9.86 -14.05 10.92
N ARG A 14 8.67 -14.26 10.35
CA ARG A 14 7.89 -13.21 9.68
C ARG A 14 7.21 -12.26 10.66
N ASN A 15 6.86 -12.76 11.85
CA ASN A 15 6.24 -11.96 12.92
C ASN A 15 7.28 -11.13 13.69
N ALA A 16 8.54 -11.59 13.74
CA ALA A 16 9.63 -10.87 14.38
C ALA A 16 9.92 -9.51 13.71
N VAL A 17 9.92 -9.45 12.38
CA VAL A 17 10.14 -8.20 11.62
C VAL A 17 9.05 -7.17 11.93
N ARG A 18 7.78 -7.59 11.94
CA ARG A 18 6.65 -6.74 12.35
C ARG A 18 6.83 -6.19 13.76
N GLY A 19 7.26 -7.05 14.69
CA GLY A 19 7.52 -6.67 16.08
C GLY A 19 8.64 -5.62 16.19
N ILE A 20 9.75 -5.82 15.48
CA ILE A 20 10.90 -4.89 15.51
C ILE A 20 10.51 -3.52 14.94
N PHE A 21 9.82 -3.46 13.80
CA PHE A 21 9.37 -2.18 13.23
C PHE A 21 8.37 -1.47 14.14
N THR A 22 7.46 -2.22 14.76
CA THR A 22 6.51 -1.65 15.73
C THR A 22 7.25 -1.08 16.94
N LEU A 23 8.23 -1.81 17.49
CA LEU A 23 9.06 -1.33 18.60
C LEU A 23 9.85 -0.08 18.22
N ALA A 24 10.49 -0.08 17.06
CA ALA A 24 11.21 1.10 16.55
C ALA A 24 10.27 2.30 16.38
N GLY A 25 9.07 2.08 15.86
CA GLY A 25 8.02 3.09 15.76
C GLY A 25 7.62 3.66 17.11
N ILE A 26 7.41 2.81 18.13
CA ILE A 26 7.09 3.24 19.49
C ILE A 26 8.21 4.09 20.09
N ILE A 27 9.47 3.67 19.94
CA ILE A 27 10.63 4.42 20.46
C ILE A 27 10.71 5.79 19.79
N ALA A 28 10.65 5.85 18.46
CA ALA A 28 10.72 7.10 17.71
C ALA A 28 9.54 8.03 18.02
N ALA A 29 8.32 7.49 18.12
CA ALA A 29 7.14 8.25 18.52
C ALA A 29 7.29 8.80 19.95
N GLY A 30 7.81 8.00 20.88
CA GLY A 30 8.09 8.42 22.25
C GLY A 30 9.09 9.59 22.31
N VAL A 31 10.15 9.55 21.49
CA VAL A 31 11.11 10.66 21.37
C VAL A 31 10.44 11.93 20.85
N LEU A 32 9.58 11.81 19.83
CA LEU A 32 8.85 12.97 19.29
C LEU A 32 7.87 13.57 20.31
N VAL A 33 7.15 12.73 21.06
CA VAL A 33 6.26 13.16 22.14
C VAL A 33 7.07 13.84 23.25
N TRP A 34 8.23 13.30 23.61
CA TRP A 34 9.14 13.94 24.57
C TRP A 34 9.62 15.31 24.08
N LEU A 35 10.01 15.42 22.81
CA LEU A 35 10.40 16.69 22.21
C LEU A 35 9.26 17.72 22.19
N ALA A 36 8.00 17.26 22.10
CA ALA A 36 6.83 18.14 22.07
C ALA A 36 6.59 18.91 23.38
N HIS A 37 7.31 18.59 24.46
CA HIS A 37 7.25 19.34 25.72
C HIS A 37 8.08 20.65 25.69
N TYR A 38 9.12 20.74 24.87
CA TYR A 38 9.99 21.93 24.83
C TYR A 38 9.33 23.22 24.31
N PRO A 39 8.47 23.18 23.27
CA PRO A 39 7.84 24.38 22.75
C PRO A 39 6.91 25.05 23.76
N ASN A 40 7.00 26.38 23.88
CA ASN A 40 6.08 27.14 24.71
C ASN A 40 4.69 27.21 24.06
N LEU A 41 3.75 26.45 24.60
CA LEU A 41 2.37 26.36 24.12
C LEU A 41 1.59 27.68 24.25
N GLN A 42 2.09 28.68 24.99
CA GLN A 42 1.42 29.99 25.11
C GLN A 42 1.63 30.89 23.87
N HIS A 43 2.55 30.52 22.98
CA HIS A 43 2.79 31.23 21.73
C HIS A 43 2.37 30.37 20.54
N ALA A 44 1.82 31.00 19.49
CA ALA A 44 1.35 30.31 18.29
C ALA A 44 2.44 29.41 17.68
N GLY A 45 3.68 29.90 17.56
CA GLY A 45 4.79 29.10 17.02
C GLY A 45 5.12 27.85 17.86
N GLY A 46 5.11 27.98 19.19
CA GLY A 46 5.36 26.84 20.08
C GLY A 46 4.22 25.83 20.06
N PHE A 47 2.97 26.31 20.03
CA PHE A 47 1.79 25.45 19.84
C PHE A 47 1.89 24.63 18.54
N TRP A 48 2.15 25.27 17.40
CA TRP A 48 2.27 24.57 16.12
C TRP A 48 3.47 23.63 16.06
N GLY A 49 4.59 24.01 16.70
CA GLY A 49 5.76 23.13 16.85
C GLY A 49 5.43 21.85 17.61
N ALA A 50 4.75 21.98 18.77
CA ALA A 50 4.32 20.83 19.56
C ALA A 50 3.30 19.95 18.82
N MET A 51 2.28 20.56 18.20
CA MET A 51 1.29 19.81 17.41
C MET A 51 1.93 19.12 16.19
N GLY A 52 2.90 19.76 15.53
CA GLY A 52 3.67 19.16 14.44
C GLY A 52 4.48 17.93 14.90
N LEU A 53 5.11 18.00 16.06
CA LEU A 53 5.84 16.86 16.65
C LEU A 53 4.90 15.70 17.01
N LEU A 54 3.74 16.01 17.60
CA LEU A 54 2.73 15.00 17.96
C LEU A 54 2.10 14.35 16.72
N ALA A 55 1.81 15.13 15.67
CA ALA A 55 1.42 14.61 14.38
C ALA A 55 2.53 13.74 13.76
N GLY A 56 3.79 14.16 13.88
CA GLY A 56 4.94 13.34 13.52
C GLY A 56 4.97 12.01 14.26
N ALA A 57 4.68 12.00 15.57
CA ALA A 57 4.63 10.79 16.37
C ALA A 57 3.55 9.82 15.86
N GLY A 58 2.34 10.32 15.60
CA GLY A 58 1.26 9.53 15.00
C GLY A 58 1.61 8.98 13.62
N LEU A 59 2.26 9.80 12.78
CA LEU A 59 2.73 9.40 11.45
C LEU A 59 3.75 8.26 11.54
N VAL A 60 4.73 8.38 12.43
CA VAL A 60 5.74 7.33 12.67
C VAL A 60 5.08 6.03 13.13
N LEU A 61 4.09 6.10 14.02
CA LEU A 61 3.33 4.91 14.43
C LEU A 61 2.60 4.28 13.25
N GLY A 62 1.89 5.07 12.44
CA GLY A 62 1.19 4.55 11.26
C GLY A 62 2.15 3.93 10.23
N LEU A 63 3.27 4.60 9.95
CA LEU A 63 4.30 4.09 9.04
C LEU A 63 4.96 2.81 9.57
N SER A 64 5.17 2.69 10.88
CA SER A 64 5.72 1.46 11.47
C SER A 64 4.86 0.23 11.16
N GLN A 65 3.53 0.40 11.11
CA GLN A 65 2.60 -0.68 10.78
C GLN A 65 2.63 -1.03 9.30
N LEU A 66 2.77 -0.01 8.43
CA LEU A 66 2.91 -0.21 7.00
C LEU A 66 4.19 -0.96 6.64
N PHE A 67 5.31 -0.61 7.28
CA PHE A 67 6.61 -1.23 7.04
C PHE A 67 6.80 -2.59 7.72
N GLY A 68 6.13 -2.84 8.86
CA GLY A 68 6.21 -4.14 9.53
C GLY A 68 5.76 -5.31 8.62
N GLY A 69 4.76 -5.09 7.76
CA GLY A 69 4.26 -6.11 6.82
C GLY A 69 5.00 -6.16 5.46
N TRP A 70 5.94 -5.25 5.23
CA TRP A 70 6.53 -5.00 3.91
C TRP A 70 7.67 -5.98 3.62
N THR A 71 7.38 -7.00 2.81
CA THR A 71 8.35 -8.05 2.43
C THR A 71 8.75 -8.00 0.95
N LYS A 72 8.41 -6.94 0.22
CA LYS A 72 8.37 -6.98 -1.26
C LYS A 72 9.07 -5.84 -2.02
N TRP A 73 9.88 -5.00 -1.36
CA TRP A 73 10.82 -4.02 -1.98
C TRP A 73 10.30 -3.07 -3.08
N GLY A 74 9.00 -3.00 -3.35
CA GLY A 74 8.40 -2.04 -4.28
C GLY A 74 8.26 -0.66 -3.63
N MET A 75 8.49 0.41 -4.40
CA MET A 75 8.38 1.79 -3.88
C MET A 75 6.98 2.07 -3.32
N PRO A 76 6.88 2.73 -2.14
CA PRO A 76 5.59 3.17 -1.60
C PRO A 76 4.92 4.13 -2.60
N LYS A 77 3.63 3.92 -2.85
CA LYS A 77 2.84 4.77 -3.75
C LYS A 77 1.90 5.65 -2.92
N ILE A 78 1.66 6.86 -3.40
CA ILE A 78 0.66 7.75 -2.83
C ILE A 78 -0.70 7.35 -3.41
N SER A 79 -1.64 6.97 -2.55
CA SER A 79 -3.02 6.71 -2.94
C SER A 79 -3.78 8.02 -3.06
N LEU A 80 -4.02 8.47 -4.30
CA LEU A 80 -4.74 9.72 -4.55
C LEU A 80 -6.17 9.69 -3.98
N GLY A 81 -6.83 8.52 -4.01
CA GLY A 81 -8.16 8.35 -3.42
C GLY A 81 -8.16 8.57 -1.90
N VAL A 82 -7.19 7.98 -1.18
CA VAL A 82 -7.08 8.17 0.28
C VAL A 82 -6.66 9.61 0.60
N LEU A 83 -5.77 10.20 -0.20
CA LEU A 83 -5.37 11.59 -0.04
C LEU A 83 -6.56 12.56 -0.16
N LEU A 84 -7.42 12.37 -1.17
CA LEU A 84 -8.53 13.29 -1.45
C LEU A 84 -9.77 13.02 -0.60
N LEU A 85 -10.10 11.77 -0.30
CA LEU A 85 -11.34 11.41 0.40
C LEU A 85 -11.14 11.22 1.90
N GLY A 86 -9.96 10.80 2.35
CA GLY A 86 -9.65 10.59 3.76
C GLY A 86 -8.84 11.73 4.35
N TRP A 87 -7.66 11.98 3.78
CA TRP A 87 -6.70 12.91 4.34
C TRP A 87 -7.13 14.37 4.20
N LEU A 88 -7.57 14.82 3.02
CA LEU A 88 -7.91 16.22 2.78
C LEU A 88 -9.08 16.70 3.68
N PRO A 89 -10.22 15.98 3.79
CA PRO A 89 -11.27 16.37 4.72
C PRO A 89 -10.79 16.33 6.18
N GLY A 90 -9.99 15.31 6.53
CA GLY A 90 -9.39 15.20 7.87
C GLY A 90 -8.44 16.36 8.20
N ALA A 91 -7.65 16.82 7.23
CA ALA A 91 -6.73 17.95 7.35
C ALA A 91 -7.49 19.27 7.51
N ILE A 92 -8.57 19.46 6.74
CA ILE A 92 -9.44 20.63 6.88
C ILE A 92 -10.08 20.65 8.27
N ALA A 93 -10.68 19.55 8.71
CA ALA A 93 -11.34 19.46 10.02
C ALA A 93 -10.34 19.65 11.18
N THR A 94 -9.20 18.94 11.13
CA THR A 94 -8.14 19.06 12.14
C THR A 94 -7.58 20.48 12.19
N GLY A 95 -7.24 21.04 11.02
CA GLY A 95 -6.72 22.39 10.91
C GLY A 95 -7.72 23.43 11.44
N TRP A 96 -9.00 23.27 11.12
CA TRP A 96 -10.06 24.12 11.65
C TRP A 96 -10.10 24.11 13.17
N ILE A 97 -10.17 22.92 13.78
CA ILE A 97 -10.23 22.79 15.24
C ILE A 97 -8.96 23.38 15.87
N LEU A 98 -7.77 23.01 15.40
CA LEU A 98 -6.51 23.50 15.97
C LEU A 98 -6.35 25.02 15.82
N LEU A 99 -6.76 25.60 14.70
CA LEU A 99 -6.73 27.06 14.50
C LEU A 99 -7.74 27.80 15.40
N THR A 100 -8.85 27.16 15.79
CA THR A 100 -9.81 27.73 16.75
C THR A 100 -9.36 27.64 18.21
N VAL A 101 -8.51 26.67 18.57
CA VAL A 101 -8.01 26.54 19.96
C VAL A 101 -6.59 27.05 20.17
N GLN A 102 -5.91 27.48 19.12
CA GLN A 102 -4.58 28.06 19.24
C GLN A 102 -4.57 29.27 20.21
N PRO A 103 -3.45 29.53 20.89
CA PRO A 103 -3.32 30.66 21.83
C PRO A 103 -3.62 32.01 21.19
N SER A 104 -4.07 32.98 22.01
CA SER A 104 -4.40 34.34 21.59
C SER A 104 -3.26 34.98 20.78
N GLY A 105 -3.57 35.48 19.59
CA GLY A 105 -2.59 36.02 18.63
C GLY A 105 -2.44 35.22 17.33
N GLY A 106 -3.17 34.11 17.19
CA GLY A 106 -3.25 33.37 15.92
C GLY A 106 -3.95 34.14 14.81
N TRP A 107 -3.34 34.19 13.62
CA TRP A 107 -3.79 34.98 12.46
C TRP A 107 -5.20 34.65 11.93
N GLN A 108 -5.76 33.47 12.25
CA GLN A 108 -7.10 33.04 11.82
C GLN A 108 -8.06 32.72 12.98
N HIS A 109 -7.60 32.82 14.22
CA HIS A 109 -8.38 32.40 15.39
C HIS A 109 -9.73 33.13 15.47
N ALA A 110 -9.73 34.45 15.37
CA ALA A 110 -10.96 35.26 15.44
C ALA A 110 -11.96 34.93 14.32
N ARG A 111 -11.45 34.71 13.09
CA ARG A 111 -12.29 34.41 11.93
C ARG A 111 -12.98 33.04 12.07
N LEU A 112 -12.22 32.00 12.40
CA LEU A 112 -12.76 30.64 12.50
C LEU A 112 -13.70 30.48 13.70
N THR A 113 -13.44 31.17 14.80
CA THR A 113 -14.36 31.20 15.95
C THR A 113 -15.69 31.83 15.57
N SER A 114 -15.68 32.97 14.87
CA SER A 114 -16.91 33.63 14.37
C SER A 114 -17.68 32.76 13.38
N TRP A 115 -16.98 32.07 12.47
CA TRP A 115 -17.62 31.14 11.54
C TRP A 115 -18.24 29.94 12.27
N SER A 116 -17.51 29.35 13.21
CA SER A 116 -17.99 28.21 14.00
C SER A 116 -19.21 28.57 14.84
N ASP A 117 -19.26 29.79 15.37
CA ASP A 117 -20.43 30.34 16.07
C ASP A 117 -21.62 30.51 15.12
N SER A 118 -21.37 31.09 13.94
CA SER A 118 -22.39 31.35 12.93
C SER A 118 -23.04 30.08 12.38
N ILE A 119 -22.27 28.99 12.25
CA ILE A 119 -22.78 27.68 11.83
C ILE A 119 -23.27 26.81 13.01
N GLY A 120 -23.18 27.31 14.24
CA GLY A 120 -23.70 26.66 15.45
C GLY A 120 -22.88 25.47 15.98
N VAL A 121 -21.64 25.28 15.52
CA VAL A 121 -20.78 24.15 15.92
C VAL A 121 -19.67 24.54 16.91
N LEU A 122 -19.65 25.79 17.37
CA LEU A 122 -18.60 26.30 18.25
C LEU A 122 -18.44 25.47 19.54
N GLY A 123 -19.55 25.02 20.14
CA GLY A 123 -19.52 24.16 21.34
C GLY A 123 -18.74 22.88 21.08
N PHE A 124 -19.13 22.14 20.03
CA PHE A 124 -18.45 20.92 19.60
C PHE A 124 -16.95 21.13 19.32
N VAL A 125 -16.61 22.19 18.60
CA VAL A 125 -15.22 22.52 18.27
C VAL A 125 -14.40 22.78 19.52
N ARG A 126 -14.97 23.50 20.51
CA ARG A 126 -14.32 23.76 21.80
C ARG A 126 -14.16 22.50 22.63
N ASP A 127 -15.19 21.65 22.67
CA ASP A 127 -15.19 20.40 23.46
C ASP A 127 -14.13 19.42 22.96
N ILE A 128 -14.07 19.19 21.65
CA ILE A 128 -13.02 18.36 21.05
C ILE A 128 -11.66 19.03 21.17
N GLY A 129 -11.63 20.34 20.99
CA GLY A 129 -10.44 21.18 21.08
C GLY A 129 -9.73 21.17 22.44
N LEU A 130 -10.34 20.58 23.48
CA LEU A 130 -9.68 20.31 24.77
C LEU A 130 -8.55 19.28 24.67
N PHE A 131 -8.52 18.48 23.59
CA PHE A 131 -7.53 17.42 23.38
C PHE A 131 -6.66 17.66 22.14
N PRO A 132 -6.01 18.83 21.99
CA PRO A 132 -5.30 19.19 20.75
C PRO A 132 -4.17 18.20 20.43
N ALA A 133 -3.50 17.68 21.46
CA ALA A 133 -2.47 16.68 21.32
C ALA A 133 -2.96 15.37 20.71
N ALA A 134 -4.14 14.89 21.13
CA ALA A 134 -4.73 13.66 20.61
C ALA A 134 -5.19 13.83 19.16
N ILE A 135 -5.76 15.00 18.82
CA ILE A 135 -6.17 15.34 17.45
C ILE A 135 -4.95 15.34 16.54
N ALA A 136 -3.86 16.02 16.93
CA ALA A 136 -2.64 16.08 16.16
C ALA A 136 -2.06 14.69 15.92
N LEU A 137 -1.99 13.87 16.96
CA LEU A 137 -1.50 12.50 16.87
C LEU A 137 -2.37 11.63 15.95
N ALA A 138 -3.70 11.70 16.09
CA ALA A 138 -4.62 10.98 15.22
C ALA A 138 -4.50 11.42 13.75
N PHE A 139 -4.35 12.72 13.50
CA PHE A 139 -4.11 13.26 12.16
C PHE A 139 -2.79 12.75 11.56
N GLY A 140 -1.75 12.61 12.39
CA GLY A 140 -0.51 11.93 12.03
C GLY A 140 -0.72 10.51 11.53
N VAL A 141 -1.48 9.71 12.27
CA VAL A 141 -1.81 8.32 11.89
C VAL A 141 -2.57 8.28 10.56
N VAL A 142 -3.57 9.14 10.38
CA VAL A 142 -4.34 9.24 9.13
C VAL A 142 -3.42 9.65 7.96
N THR A 143 -2.45 10.52 8.20
CA THR A 143 -1.43 10.90 7.19
C THR A 143 -0.59 9.70 6.76
N ALA A 144 -0.34 8.72 7.64
CA ALA A 144 0.35 7.50 7.24
C ALA A 144 -0.44 6.66 6.22
N PHE A 145 -1.78 6.71 6.25
CA PHE A 145 -2.62 5.93 5.34
C PHE A 145 -2.60 6.42 3.89
N VAL A 146 -2.10 7.63 3.64
CA VAL A 146 -1.84 8.14 2.28
C VAL A 146 -0.84 7.25 1.54
N PHE A 147 0.07 6.62 2.29
CA PHE A 147 1.07 5.71 1.75
C PHE A 147 0.49 4.30 1.62
N ASP A 148 0.44 3.80 0.39
CA ASP A 148 0.01 2.44 0.07
C ASP A 148 1.20 1.58 -0.40
N THR A 149 1.16 0.28 -0.05
CA THR A 149 2.16 -0.71 -0.44
C THR A 149 1.54 -1.73 -1.40
N THR A 150 1.25 -1.33 -2.63
CA THR A 150 0.97 -2.31 -3.68
C THR A 150 2.22 -3.15 -3.95
N GLY A 151 2.19 -4.42 -3.58
CA GLY A 151 3.23 -5.39 -3.94
C GLY A 151 3.35 -5.56 -5.46
N PRO A 152 4.45 -6.17 -5.97
CA PRO A 152 4.65 -6.40 -7.39
C PRO A 152 3.40 -7.01 -8.03
N ARG A 153 2.91 -6.39 -9.12
CA ARG A 153 1.88 -6.99 -9.97
C ARG A 153 2.52 -8.24 -10.57
N VAL A 154 2.22 -9.40 -10.02
CA VAL A 154 2.54 -10.66 -10.69
C VAL A 154 1.68 -10.65 -11.95
N PRO A 155 2.25 -10.70 -13.17
CA PRO A 155 1.45 -10.90 -14.36
C PRO A 155 0.61 -12.16 -14.11
N ARG A 156 -0.71 -12.01 -14.11
CA ARG A 156 -1.59 -13.17 -14.14
C ARG A 156 -1.38 -13.75 -15.53
N VAL A 157 -0.53 -14.77 -15.62
CA VAL A 157 -0.50 -15.63 -16.79
C VAL A 157 -1.91 -16.21 -16.85
N VAL A 158 -2.70 -15.71 -17.78
CA VAL A 158 -3.94 -16.36 -18.15
C VAL A 158 -3.48 -17.57 -18.94
N ASP A 159 -3.56 -18.75 -18.33
CA ASP A 159 -3.50 -19.99 -19.09
C ASP A 159 -4.74 -19.97 -19.99
N GLU A 160 -4.61 -19.46 -21.22
CA GLU A 160 -5.63 -19.72 -22.23
C GLU A 160 -5.71 -21.24 -22.37
N PRO A 161 -6.90 -21.84 -22.21
CA PRO A 161 -7.06 -23.26 -22.46
C PRO A 161 -6.67 -23.48 -23.93
N ALA A 162 -5.60 -24.25 -24.15
CA ALA A 162 -5.19 -24.65 -25.48
C ALA A 162 -6.42 -25.26 -26.17
N VAL A 163 -6.93 -24.56 -27.18
CA VAL A 163 -7.93 -25.12 -28.08
C VAL A 163 -7.22 -26.25 -28.79
N VAL A 164 -7.48 -27.48 -28.34
CA VAL A 164 -7.10 -28.68 -29.07
C VAL A 164 -7.93 -28.61 -30.35
N GLU A 165 -7.27 -28.28 -31.45
CA GLU A 165 -7.86 -28.36 -32.78
C GLU A 165 -8.17 -29.84 -33.02
N GLU A 166 -9.42 -30.22 -32.75
CA GLU A 166 -9.92 -31.57 -32.93
C GLU A 166 -9.87 -31.87 -34.43
N ASP A 167 -8.99 -32.80 -34.81
CA ASP A 167 -8.80 -33.32 -36.17
C ASP A 167 -10.16 -33.58 -36.84
N VAL A 168 -10.55 -32.69 -37.75
CA VAL A 168 -11.70 -32.90 -38.61
C VAL A 168 -11.29 -33.93 -39.67
N HIS A 169 -11.75 -35.16 -39.49
CA HIS A 169 -11.63 -36.24 -40.46
C HIS A 169 -12.17 -35.81 -41.84
N ASP A 170 -11.27 -35.69 -42.82
CA ASP A 170 -11.62 -35.60 -44.23
C ASP A 170 -11.84 -37.02 -44.79
N TYR A 171 -13.09 -37.36 -45.07
CA TYR A 171 -13.45 -38.54 -45.84
C TYR A 171 -13.52 -38.14 -47.33
N ARG A 172 -12.75 -38.89 -48.14
CA ARG A 172 -13.02 -39.26 -49.56
C ARG A 172 -12.23 -38.48 -50.63
N ASP A 173 -11.34 -39.19 -51.35
CA ASP A 173 -11.58 -39.49 -52.77
C ASP A 173 -10.74 -40.66 -53.31
N GLU A 174 -11.32 -41.43 -54.22
CA GLU A 174 -10.73 -42.59 -54.90
C GLU A 174 -9.83 -42.16 -56.08
N ARG A 175 -8.68 -42.85 -56.30
CA ARG A 175 -8.35 -43.64 -57.52
C ARG A 175 -6.85 -43.96 -57.68
N VAL A 176 -6.58 -45.27 -57.73
CA VAL A 176 -5.72 -46.06 -58.65
C VAL A 176 -4.26 -45.64 -58.91
N GLY A 177 -3.31 -46.54 -58.60
CA GLY A 177 -1.97 -46.59 -59.21
C GLY A 177 -0.95 -47.49 -58.51
N THR A 178 -0.67 -48.65 -59.09
CA THR A 178 0.18 -49.80 -58.67
C THR A 178 1.68 -49.49 -58.39
N THR A 179 2.29 -50.10 -57.36
CA THR A 179 3.32 -51.21 -57.38
C THR A 179 4.43 -51.11 -56.29
N THR A 180 4.70 -52.27 -55.64
CA THR A 180 5.96 -52.81 -55.07
C THR A 180 6.44 -52.44 -53.63
N THR A 181 6.23 -53.42 -52.74
CA THR A 181 7.12 -54.08 -51.74
C THR A 181 8.20 -53.29 -50.96
N THR A 182 8.22 -53.47 -49.63
CA THR A 182 9.36 -53.91 -48.77
C THR A 182 9.42 -53.16 -47.42
N ASP A 183 9.03 -53.90 -46.36
CA ASP A 183 9.77 -54.10 -45.10
C ASP A 183 9.83 -53.04 -43.97
N GLU A 184 10.04 -53.59 -42.78
CA GLU A 184 9.86 -53.14 -41.40
C GLU A 184 10.61 -51.88 -40.91
N ALA A 185 10.03 -51.16 -39.93
CA ALA A 185 10.54 -50.99 -38.55
C ALA A 185 9.99 -49.72 -37.85
N PRO A 186 9.74 -49.73 -36.52
CA PRO A 186 9.25 -48.57 -35.79
C PRO A 186 10.41 -47.67 -35.36
N VAL A 187 10.38 -46.39 -35.72
CA VAL A 187 11.38 -45.40 -35.25
C VAL A 187 10.85 -44.64 -34.03
N ASP A 188 11.72 -44.69 -33.03
CA ASP A 188 11.68 -44.17 -31.68
C ASP A 188 11.31 -42.67 -31.58
N ARG A 189 10.55 -42.35 -30.53
CA ARG A 189 10.21 -40.99 -30.14
C ARG A 189 11.44 -40.36 -29.50
N THR A 190 11.99 -39.30 -30.09
CA THR A 190 12.50 -38.15 -29.33
C THR A 190 12.69 -36.98 -30.31
N THR A 191 11.83 -35.96 -30.25
CA THR A 191 12.23 -34.60 -30.63
C THR A 191 11.44 -33.60 -29.81
N THR A 192 12.02 -33.19 -28.68
CA THR A 192 11.67 -31.94 -28.00
C THR A 192 12.09 -30.79 -28.92
N ALA A 193 11.18 -30.31 -29.74
CA ALA A 193 11.39 -29.12 -30.56
C ALA A 193 10.93 -27.87 -29.78
N THR A 194 11.85 -27.27 -29.02
CA THR A 194 11.68 -25.91 -28.49
C THR A 194 11.75 -24.92 -29.66
N ARG A 195 10.59 -24.57 -30.24
CA ARG A 195 10.50 -23.57 -31.30
C ARG A 195 10.62 -22.16 -30.70
N ARG A 196 11.82 -21.59 -30.76
CA ARG A 196 12.07 -20.15 -30.55
C ARG A 196 11.42 -19.38 -31.72
N VAL A 197 10.38 -18.61 -31.45
CA VAL A 197 9.79 -17.68 -32.43
C VAL A 197 10.48 -16.33 -32.24
N GLU A 198 11.29 -15.95 -33.22
CA GLU A 198 11.90 -14.62 -33.33
C GLU A 198 10.92 -13.74 -34.13
N ILE A 199 10.42 -12.68 -33.48
CA ILE A 199 9.47 -11.74 -34.11
C ILE A 199 10.29 -10.78 -34.97
N HIS A 200 10.08 -10.83 -36.28
CA HIS A 200 10.69 -9.92 -37.26
C HIS A 200 9.87 -8.63 -37.35
N ASP A 201 10.49 -7.48 -37.05
CA ASP A 201 9.87 -6.15 -37.13
C ASP A 201 10.09 -5.53 -38.53
N PRO A 202 9.04 -5.29 -39.35
CA PRO A 202 9.17 -4.81 -40.71
C PRO A 202 9.12 -3.27 -40.77
N ALA A 203 10.15 -2.58 -40.27
CA ALA A 203 10.18 -1.11 -40.28
C ALA A 203 11.55 -0.46 -40.60
N GLU A 204 12.41 -1.09 -41.39
CA GLU A 204 13.59 -0.41 -41.96
C GLU A 204 13.73 -0.68 -43.48
N ARG A 205 13.36 0.33 -44.28
CA ARG A 205 13.89 0.58 -45.63
C ARG A 205 14.04 2.07 -45.85
#